data_AF-A0A3M0ZHE4-F1
#
_entry.id   AF-A0A3M0ZHE4-F1
#
_cell.length_a   1.000
_cell.length_b   1.000
_cell.length_c   1.000
_cell.angle_alpha   90.00
_cell.angle_beta   90.00
_cell.angle_gamma   90.00
#
_symmetry.space_group_name_H-M   'P 1'
#
loop_
_entity.id
_entity.type
_entity.pdbx_description
1 polymer ?
#
loop_
_entity_poly.entity_id
_entity_poly.type
_entity_poly.pdbx_seq_one_letter_code
_entity_poly.pdbx_strand_id
1 'polypeptide(L)'
;MAYIRHIPPSRASGRLAYVYREIRAEVARIPNLMQVFSLRPDTMQSVFHTWMASMWRGTVERKLKELVAVVVSKVTNCDYCADAHMVFLQAAGMDRAKAYEIERRLADARSLDTRERTTVAFAARLSRDPRAVGEADVLELAKAWPEREQLVEIVSVMAAFNAITRIANALGVPHEIPAPLRRFEAGRRGAITLLSRLTAISVDLSERPVPGRSPEEVFAAFERLFLQHLGFAELPPGCRHLESCPEIFDGHLRTIEKAVCVLPRDRFVRVGLVVGKLTGSAYFTEECSRWLAERGADAAEIIAASEGAGAGLPDAEKLCLRFARDLTLHSHTIGAHRIDELRSVGLSDGAILDLAFASGVVNGIVRLIAALAPLERD
;
A
#
# COMPACT_ATOMS: atom_id res chain seq x y z
N MET A 1 4.21 9.02 -19.13
CA MET A 1 3.81 10.03 -18.13
C MET A 1 2.74 9.39 -17.24
N ALA A 2 2.50 9.93 -16.05
CA ALA A 2 1.36 9.48 -15.23
C ALA A 2 0.03 9.68 -15.99
N TYR A 3 -0.96 8.85 -15.68
CA TYR A 3 -2.26 8.89 -16.37
C TYR A 3 -3.14 10.05 -15.91
N ILE A 4 -2.88 10.61 -14.73
CA ILE A 4 -3.54 11.81 -14.19
C ILE A 4 -2.60 13.03 -14.22
N ARG A 5 -3.18 14.23 -14.26
CA ARG A 5 -2.38 15.46 -14.07
C ARG A 5 -1.74 15.47 -12.68
N HIS A 6 -0.53 16.01 -12.62
CA HIS A 6 0.17 16.29 -11.39
C HIS A 6 0.92 17.62 -11.50
N ILE A 7 1.19 18.24 -10.37
CA ILE A 7 1.87 19.54 -10.25
C ILE A 7 3.31 19.24 -9.79
N PRO A 8 4.34 19.53 -10.59
CA PRO A 8 5.73 19.31 -10.17
C PRO A 8 6.13 20.29 -9.05
N PRO A 9 7.19 19.99 -8.26
CA PRO A 9 7.64 20.85 -7.18
C PRO A 9 7.91 22.30 -7.58
N SER A 10 8.40 22.54 -8.80
CA SER A 10 8.68 23.88 -9.33
C SER A 10 7.45 24.75 -9.57
N ARG A 11 6.25 24.16 -9.59
CA ARG A 11 4.97 24.86 -9.76
C ARG A 11 4.08 24.80 -8.52
N ALA A 12 4.59 24.22 -7.43
CA ALA A 12 3.82 24.07 -6.20
C ALA A 12 3.74 25.40 -5.44
N SER A 13 2.57 25.65 -4.84
CA SER A 13 2.32 26.78 -3.95
C SER A 13 1.54 26.33 -2.72
N GLY A 14 1.44 27.21 -1.71
CA GLY A 14 0.67 26.98 -0.49
C GLY A 14 0.98 25.64 0.19
N ARG A 15 -0.07 24.87 0.51
CA ARG A 15 0.02 23.58 1.19
C ARG A 15 0.85 22.54 0.43
N LEU A 16 0.75 22.48 -0.90
CA LEU A 16 1.54 21.54 -1.70
C LEU A 16 3.04 21.84 -1.62
N ALA A 17 3.42 23.12 -1.69
CA ALA A 17 4.82 23.53 -1.56
C ALA A 17 5.39 23.18 -0.18
N TYR A 18 4.58 23.29 0.87
CA TYR A 18 4.95 22.85 2.22
C TYR A 18 5.26 21.34 2.24
N VAL A 19 4.35 20.50 1.74
CA VAL A 19 4.53 19.04 1.76
C VAL A 19 5.74 18.62 0.91
N TYR A 20 5.99 19.29 -0.22
CA TYR A 20 7.21 19.04 -0.98
C TYR A 20 8.50 19.39 -0.24
N ARG A 21 8.53 20.50 0.53
CA ARG A 21 9.70 20.84 1.34
C ARG A 21 9.95 19.81 2.43
N GLU A 22 8.89 19.34 3.08
CA GLU A 22 8.96 18.28 4.08
C GLU A 22 9.56 17.00 3.48
N ILE A 23 9.06 16.54 2.33
CA ILE A 23 9.61 15.36 1.66
C ILE A 23 11.07 15.60 1.24
N ARG A 24 11.38 16.80 0.72
CA ARG A 24 12.74 17.14 0.27
C ARG A 24 13.77 17.17 1.40
N ALA A 25 13.33 17.40 2.64
CA ALA A 25 14.19 17.34 3.82
C ALA A 25 14.66 15.90 4.12
N GLU A 26 13.84 14.90 3.77
CA GLU A 26 14.14 13.51 4.06
C GLU A 26 14.76 12.74 2.88
N VAL A 27 14.53 13.20 1.64
CA VAL A 27 15.07 12.53 0.44
C VAL A 27 15.73 13.50 -0.54
N ALA A 28 16.81 13.02 -1.17
CA ALA A 28 17.61 13.77 -2.14
C ALA A 28 16.84 14.17 -3.42
N ARG A 29 15.75 13.48 -3.74
CA ARG A 29 14.85 13.81 -4.85
C ARG A 29 13.44 13.39 -4.47
N ILE A 30 12.48 14.26 -4.74
CA ILE A 30 11.06 13.95 -4.53
C ILE A 30 10.65 12.87 -5.55
N PRO A 31 10.23 11.67 -5.09
CA PRO A 31 9.86 10.59 -5.99
C PRO A 31 8.66 10.98 -6.87
N ASN A 32 8.62 10.48 -8.10
CA ASN A 32 7.50 10.64 -9.03
C ASN A 32 6.20 10.10 -8.44
N LEU A 33 6.27 9.03 -7.65
CA LEU A 33 5.12 8.53 -6.89
C LEU A 33 4.55 9.59 -5.95
N MET A 34 5.38 10.35 -5.25
CA MET A 34 4.89 11.41 -4.37
C MET A 34 4.23 12.52 -5.19
N GLN A 35 4.76 12.82 -6.38
CA GLN A 35 4.20 13.85 -7.25
C GLN A 35 2.80 13.50 -7.78
N VAL A 36 2.46 12.22 -7.99
CA VAL A 36 1.09 11.87 -8.44
C VAL A 36 0.01 12.21 -7.41
N PHE A 37 0.37 12.35 -6.13
CA PHE A 37 -0.55 12.80 -5.08
C PHE A 37 -0.69 14.33 -4.98
N SER A 38 -0.03 15.10 -5.85
CA SER A 38 0.01 16.57 -5.76
C SER A 38 -1.35 17.28 -5.81
N LEU A 39 -2.39 16.64 -6.37
CA LEU A 39 -3.76 17.17 -6.36
C LEU A 39 -4.44 17.04 -4.98
N ARG A 40 -3.82 16.30 -4.05
CA ARG A 40 -4.28 16.04 -2.68
C ARG A 40 -3.10 16.13 -1.70
N PRO A 41 -2.60 17.34 -1.38
CA PRO A 41 -1.41 17.51 -0.54
C PRO A 41 -1.49 16.82 0.84
N ASP A 42 -2.67 16.77 1.46
CA ASP A 42 -2.82 16.10 2.76
C ASP A 42 -2.77 14.56 2.63
N THR A 43 -3.29 14.01 1.55
CA THR A 43 -3.14 12.58 1.20
C THR A 43 -1.67 12.26 0.88
N MET A 44 -1.01 13.15 0.13
CA MET A 44 0.42 13.03 -0.15
C MET A 44 1.25 12.97 1.14
N GLN A 45 0.94 13.84 2.10
CA GLN A 45 1.62 13.87 3.39
C GLN A 45 1.34 12.60 4.21
N SER A 46 0.10 12.10 4.26
CA SER A 46 -0.20 10.86 5.00
C SER A 46 0.52 9.64 4.43
N VAL A 47 0.59 9.52 3.10
CA VAL A 47 1.34 8.47 2.41
C VAL A 47 2.83 8.56 2.75
N PHE A 48 3.38 9.77 2.74
CA PHE A 48 4.78 10.01 3.12
C PHE A 48 5.06 9.65 4.58
N HIS A 49 4.19 10.05 5.52
CA HIS A 49 4.33 9.69 6.95
C HIS A 49 4.22 8.19 7.18
N THR A 50 3.31 7.51 6.46
CA THR A 50 3.22 6.04 6.54
C THR A 50 4.51 5.40 6.06
N TRP A 51 5.07 5.86 4.93
CA TRP A 51 6.34 5.35 4.41
C TRP A 51 7.48 5.57 5.40
N MET A 52 7.57 6.76 5.99
CA MET A 52 8.55 7.07 7.03
C MET A 52 8.39 6.15 8.24
N ALA A 53 7.18 6.01 8.77
CA ALA A 53 6.92 5.16 9.93
C ALA A 53 7.27 3.69 9.64
N SER A 54 6.75 3.12 8.55
CA SER A 54 6.98 1.71 8.20
C SER A 54 8.46 1.39 7.90
N MET A 55 9.23 2.34 7.39
CA MET A 55 10.61 2.08 6.92
C MET A 55 11.71 2.57 7.85
N TRP A 56 11.46 3.56 8.72
CA TRP A 56 12.46 4.11 9.64
C TRP A 56 12.22 3.78 11.12
N ARG A 57 11.00 3.42 11.53
CA ARG A 57 10.73 3.05 12.94
C ARG A 57 10.89 1.57 13.18
N GLY A 58 11.17 1.21 14.43
CA GLY A 58 11.20 -0.17 14.90
C GLY A 58 12.56 -0.84 14.79
N THR A 59 12.61 -2.10 15.18
CA THR A 59 13.85 -2.86 15.40
C THR A 59 14.22 -3.77 14.23
N VAL A 60 13.29 -4.03 13.30
CA VAL A 60 13.62 -4.81 12.10
C VAL A 60 14.51 -3.98 11.16
N GLU A 61 15.66 -4.57 10.79
CA GLU A 61 16.66 -3.92 9.94
C GLU A 61 16.03 -3.33 8.66
N ARG A 62 16.43 -2.09 8.33
CA ARG A 62 16.01 -1.40 7.10
C ARG A 62 16.19 -2.26 5.85
N LYS A 63 17.33 -2.97 5.78
CA LYS A 63 17.67 -3.89 4.68
C LYS A 63 16.58 -4.94 4.45
N LEU A 64 16.02 -5.52 5.51
CA LEU A 64 14.97 -6.53 5.39
C LEU A 64 13.61 -5.90 5.04
N LYS A 65 13.28 -4.73 5.59
CA LYS A 65 12.06 -3.99 5.20
C LYS A 65 12.06 -3.66 3.71
N GLU A 66 13.20 -3.22 3.18
CA GLU A 66 13.37 -2.97 1.74
C GLU A 66 13.30 -4.26 0.91
N LEU A 67 13.77 -5.39 1.45
CA LEU A 67 13.61 -6.69 0.79
C LEU A 67 12.14 -7.08 0.64
N VAL A 68 11.34 -6.91 1.71
CA VAL A 68 9.89 -7.11 1.66
C VAL A 68 9.25 -6.17 0.64
N ALA A 69 9.63 -4.89 0.63
CA ALA A 69 9.15 -3.92 -0.36
C ALA A 69 9.41 -4.38 -1.81
N VAL A 70 10.63 -4.85 -2.10
CA VAL A 70 10.98 -5.41 -3.42
C VAL A 70 10.11 -6.63 -3.76
N VAL A 71 9.96 -7.57 -2.83
CA VAL A 71 9.15 -8.79 -3.04
C VAL A 71 7.69 -8.48 -3.33
N VAL A 72 7.06 -7.62 -2.52
CA VAL A 72 5.68 -7.19 -2.75
C VAL A 72 5.57 -6.46 -4.09
N SER A 73 6.52 -5.59 -4.43
CA SER A 73 6.56 -4.88 -5.70
C SER A 73 6.65 -5.81 -6.90
N LYS A 74 7.48 -6.87 -6.82
CA LYS A 74 7.59 -7.89 -7.88
C LYS A 74 6.32 -8.71 -8.01
N VAL A 75 5.71 -9.13 -6.91
CA VAL A 75 4.48 -9.94 -6.93
C VAL A 75 3.28 -9.15 -7.46
N THR A 76 3.24 -7.85 -7.20
CA THR A 76 2.19 -6.95 -7.67
C THR A 76 2.49 -6.34 -9.05
N ASN A 77 3.59 -6.74 -9.69
CA ASN A 77 4.06 -6.22 -10.98
C ASN A 77 4.20 -4.68 -11.00
N CYS A 78 4.61 -4.05 -9.89
CA CYS A 78 4.96 -2.63 -9.87
C CYS A 78 6.45 -2.45 -10.16
N ASP A 79 6.81 -2.29 -11.44
CA ASP A 79 8.22 -2.12 -11.83
C ASP A 79 8.81 -0.79 -11.31
N TYR A 80 8.00 0.27 -11.19
CA TYR A 80 8.43 1.52 -10.55
C TYR A 80 8.91 1.26 -9.11
N CYS A 81 8.09 0.55 -8.34
CA CYS A 81 8.33 0.28 -6.93
C CYS A 81 9.50 -0.70 -6.78
N ALA A 82 9.58 -1.73 -7.65
CA ALA A 82 10.67 -2.68 -7.64
C ALA A 82 12.02 -2.00 -7.90
N ASP A 83 12.10 -1.11 -8.89
CA ASP A 83 13.32 -0.34 -9.18
C ASP A 83 13.68 0.59 -8.02
N ALA A 84 12.72 1.36 -7.50
CA ALA A 84 12.94 2.32 -6.42
C ALA A 84 13.41 1.62 -5.13
N HIS A 85 12.78 0.53 -4.75
CA HIS A 85 13.14 -0.20 -3.53
C HIS A 85 14.37 -1.09 -3.71
N MET A 86 14.73 -1.49 -4.93
CA MET A 86 16.04 -2.10 -5.19
C MET A 86 17.18 -1.09 -4.96
N VAL A 87 16.97 0.19 -5.28
CA VAL A 87 17.95 1.26 -4.96
C VAL A 87 18.14 1.35 -3.44
N PHE A 88 17.05 1.44 -2.67
CA PHE A 88 17.15 1.52 -1.21
C PHE A 88 17.68 0.24 -0.56
N LEU A 89 17.31 -0.93 -1.07
CA LEU A 89 17.81 -2.22 -0.59
C LEU A 89 19.33 -2.32 -0.73
N GLN A 90 19.88 -1.93 -1.88
CA GLN A 90 21.34 -1.89 -2.09
C GLN A 90 22.00 -0.78 -1.24
N ALA A 91 21.35 0.37 -1.08
CA ALA A 91 21.84 1.46 -0.23
C ALA A 91 21.89 1.06 1.26
N ALA A 92 20.96 0.22 1.70
CA ALA A 92 20.93 -0.38 3.04
C ALA A 92 21.94 -1.54 3.22
N GLY A 93 22.82 -1.77 2.25
CA GLY A 93 23.93 -2.73 2.36
C GLY A 93 23.62 -4.17 1.95
N MET A 94 22.49 -4.43 1.27
CA MET A 94 22.23 -5.76 0.71
C MET A 94 23.24 -6.09 -0.40
N ASP A 95 23.76 -7.33 -0.39
CA ASP A 95 24.56 -7.82 -1.50
C ASP A 95 23.75 -7.80 -2.81
N ARG A 96 24.37 -7.26 -3.86
CA ARG A 96 23.69 -7.02 -5.14
C ARG A 96 23.28 -8.34 -5.81
N ALA A 97 24.14 -9.35 -5.77
CA ALA A 97 23.86 -10.63 -6.40
C ALA A 97 22.69 -11.33 -5.70
N LYS A 98 22.69 -11.34 -4.36
CA LYS A 98 21.59 -11.81 -3.53
C LYS A 98 20.29 -11.05 -3.82
N ALA A 99 20.31 -9.72 -3.84
CA ALA A 99 19.12 -8.91 -4.10
C ALA A 99 18.49 -9.24 -5.47
N TYR A 100 19.29 -9.33 -6.54
CA TYR A 100 18.78 -9.69 -7.87
C TYR A 100 18.39 -11.18 -8.00
N GLU A 101 18.99 -12.07 -7.22
CA GLU A 101 18.53 -13.45 -7.12
C GLU A 101 17.13 -13.51 -6.52
N ILE A 102 16.91 -12.83 -5.39
CA ILE A 102 15.60 -12.79 -4.71
C ILE A 102 14.57 -12.06 -5.56
N GLU A 103 14.91 -10.96 -6.24
CA GLU A 103 13.99 -10.29 -7.17
C GLU A 103 13.46 -11.23 -8.25
N ARG A 104 14.31 -12.13 -8.76
CA ARG A 104 13.98 -13.05 -9.85
C ARG A 104 13.29 -14.32 -9.37
N ARG A 105 13.72 -14.88 -8.23
CA ARG A 105 13.30 -16.21 -7.75
C ARG A 105 12.37 -16.15 -6.55
N LEU A 106 12.18 -14.97 -5.95
CA LEU A 106 11.43 -14.79 -4.70
C LEU A 106 11.90 -15.80 -3.64
N ALA A 107 10.97 -16.54 -3.03
CA ALA A 107 11.26 -17.52 -1.98
C ALA A 107 12.13 -18.71 -2.46
N ASP A 108 12.26 -18.92 -3.78
CA ASP A 108 13.10 -19.96 -4.38
C ASP A 108 14.57 -19.53 -4.55
N ALA A 109 14.93 -18.34 -4.07
CA ALA A 109 16.32 -17.90 -4.03
C ALA A 109 17.12 -18.76 -3.03
N ARG A 110 18.30 -19.22 -3.46
CA ARG A 110 19.16 -20.09 -2.65
C ARG A 110 19.93 -19.30 -1.59
N SER A 111 20.15 -18.01 -1.85
CA SER A 111 20.84 -17.07 -0.97
C SER A 111 20.05 -16.61 0.27
N LEU A 112 18.79 -17.02 0.41
CA LEU A 112 17.93 -16.69 1.55
C LEU A 112 18.28 -17.58 2.74
N ASP A 113 18.50 -16.97 3.90
CA ASP A 113 18.46 -17.70 5.17
C ASP A 113 17.03 -18.14 5.52
N THR A 114 16.87 -18.88 6.61
CA THR A 114 15.56 -19.41 7.03
C THR A 114 14.54 -18.30 7.30
N ARG A 115 14.92 -17.25 8.05
CA ARG A 115 14.01 -16.17 8.45
C ARG A 115 13.63 -15.34 7.23
N GLU A 116 14.58 -15.00 6.37
CA GLU A 116 14.33 -14.31 5.12
C GLU A 116 13.42 -15.15 4.21
N ARG A 117 13.66 -16.46 4.09
CA ARG A 117 12.83 -17.36 3.26
C ARG A 117 11.38 -17.39 3.70
N THR A 118 11.13 -17.60 5.00
CA THR A 118 9.76 -17.57 5.56
C THR A 118 9.11 -16.20 5.33
N THR A 119 9.84 -15.11 5.56
CA THR A 119 9.34 -13.74 5.36
C THR A 119 8.99 -13.46 3.89
N VAL A 120 9.88 -13.82 2.96
CA VAL A 120 9.69 -13.61 1.52
C VAL A 120 8.56 -14.48 0.98
N ALA A 121 8.47 -15.74 1.42
CA ALA A 121 7.39 -16.65 1.04
C ALA A 121 6.03 -16.13 1.49
N PHE A 122 5.93 -15.71 2.76
CA PHE A 122 4.71 -15.15 3.32
C PHE A 122 4.32 -13.84 2.62
N ALA A 123 5.26 -12.90 2.45
CA ALA A 123 5.01 -11.63 1.76
C ALA A 123 4.50 -11.86 0.32
N ALA A 124 5.10 -12.82 -0.40
CA ALA A 124 4.67 -13.15 -1.75
C ALA A 124 3.28 -13.80 -1.78
N ARG A 125 2.98 -14.70 -0.84
CA ARG A 125 1.68 -15.36 -0.74
C ARG A 125 0.57 -14.36 -0.39
N LEU A 126 0.75 -13.58 0.67
CA LEU A 126 -0.18 -12.54 1.13
C LEU A 126 -0.48 -11.49 0.06
N SER A 127 0.54 -11.11 -0.72
CA SER A 127 0.38 -10.10 -1.77
C SER A 127 -0.37 -10.63 -2.99
N ARG A 128 -0.09 -11.89 -3.38
CA ARG A 128 -0.67 -12.56 -4.55
C ARG A 128 -2.12 -12.97 -4.32
N ASP A 129 -2.37 -13.71 -3.24
CA ASP A 129 -3.70 -14.17 -2.88
C ASP A 129 -3.82 -14.27 -1.35
N PRO A 130 -4.29 -13.21 -0.67
CA PRO A 130 -4.47 -13.23 0.78
C PRO A 130 -5.47 -14.29 1.26
N ARG A 131 -6.35 -14.81 0.38
CA ARG A 131 -7.28 -15.91 0.71
C ARG A 131 -6.57 -17.23 0.94
N ALA A 132 -5.37 -17.36 0.36
CA ALA A 132 -4.56 -18.55 0.51
C ALA A 132 -3.70 -18.52 1.78
N VAL A 133 -3.72 -17.43 2.55
CA VAL A 133 -3.02 -17.32 3.84
C VAL A 133 -3.95 -17.83 4.94
N GLY A 134 -3.56 -18.92 5.58
CA GLY A 134 -4.27 -19.48 6.73
C GLY A 134 -3.53 -19.24 8.05
N GLU A 135 -4.14 -19.65 9.15
CA GLU A 135 -3.57 -19.58 10.49
C GLU A 135 -2.19 -20.23 10.56
N ALA A 136 -1.99 -21.41 9.96
CA ALA A 136 -0.70 -22.09 9.93
C ALA A 136 0.42 -21.25 9.29
N ASP A 137 0.12 -20.50 8.22
CA ASP A 137 1.10 -19.61 7.57
C ASP A 137 1.49 -18.44 8.50
N VAL A 138 0.52 -17.88 9.22
CA VAL A 138 0.74 -16.79 10.18
C VAL A 138 1.54 -17.27 11.38
N LEU A 139 1.24 -18.46 11.91
CA LEU A 139 1.99 -19.06 13.01
C LEU A 139 3.43 -19.43 12.60
N GLU A 140 3.65 -19.86 11.36
CA GLU A 140 5.00 -20.08 10.83
C GLU A 140 5.79 -18.77 10.77
N LEU A 141 5.16 -17.69 10.29
CA LEU A 141 5.80 -16.36 10.30
C LEU A 141 6.09 -15.88 11.74
N ALA A 142 5.15 -16.05 12.67
CA ALA A 142 5.34 -15.69 14.07
C ALA A 142 6.47 -16.48 14.73
N LYS A 143 6.69 -17.74 14.37
CA LYS A 143 7.85 -18.52 14.83
C LYS A 143 9.17 -17.96 14.31
N ALA A 144 9.19 -17.42 13.08
CA ALA A 144 10.37 -16.76 12.52
C ALA A 144 10.64 -15.38 13.17
N TRP A 145 9.59 -14.76 13.73
CA TRP A 145 9.56 -13.44 14.37
C TRP A 145 8.92 -13.51 15.77
N PRO A 146 9.63 -14.08 16.77
CA PRO A 146 9.06 -14.33 18.09
C PRO A 146 8.74 -13.05 18.88
N GLU A 147 9.42 -11.95 18.56
CA GLU A 147 9.10 -10.62 19.11
C GLU A 147 7.89 -10.05 18.38
N ARG A 148 6.82 -9.78 19.12
CA ARG A 148 5.53 -9.35 18.56
C ARG A 148 5.67 -8.04 17.78
N GLU A 149 6.46 -7.12 18.30
CA GLU A 149 6.76 -5.83 17.68
C GLU A 149 7.34 -6.06 16.27
N GLN A 150 8.37 -6.90 16.14
CA GLN A 150 9.03 -7.17 14.86
C GLN A 150 8.11 -7.82 13.82
N LEU A 151 7.25 -8.74 14.26
CA LEU A 151 6.23 -9.34 13.40
C LEU A 151 5.28 -8.26 12.87
N VAL A 152 4.77 -7.41 13.75
CA VAL A 152 3.86 -6.31 13.39
C VAL A 152 4.55 -5.30 12.47
N GLU A 153 5.82 -4.98 12.69
CA GLU A 153 6.61 -4.14 11.80
C GLU A 153 6.65 -4.70 10.37
N ILE A 154 7.01 -5.98 10.21
CA ILE A 154 7.14 -6.62 8.89
C ILE A 154 5.79 -6.74 8.19
N VAL A 155 4.73 -7.12 8.90
CA VAL A 155 3.38 -7.19 8.33
C VAL A 155 2.88 -5.80 7.93
N SER A 156 3.19 -4.76 8.70
CA SER A 156 2.86 -3.37 8.39
C SER A 156 3.54 -2.90 7.10
N VAL A 157 4.82 -3.26 6.89
CA VAL A 157 5.52 -3.02 5.62
C VAL A 157 4.79 -3.74 4.48
N MET A 158 4.42 -5.02 4.64
CA MET A 158 3.67 -5.74 3.59
C MET A 158 2.35 -5.04 3.25
N ALA A 159 1.60 -4.58 4.24
CA ALA A 159 0.33 -3.87 4.05
C ALA A 159 0.52 -2.53 3.33
N ALA A 160 1.48 -1.71 3.77
CA ALA A 160 1.80 -0.42 3.14
C ALA A 160 2.19 -0.62 1.67
N PHE A 161 3.02 -1.61 1.38
CA PHE A 161 3.45 -1.90 0.01
C PHE A 161 2.33 -2.46 -0.86
N ASN A 162 1.44 -3.29 -0.32
CA ASN A 162 0.29 -3.76 -1.08
C ASN A 162 -0.70 -2.63 -1.45
N ALA A 163 -0.75 -1.56 -0.65
CA ALA A 163 -1.48 -0.36 -1.01
C ALA A 163 -0.76 0.43 -2.10
N ILE A 164 0.50 0.80 -1.86
CA ILE A 164 1.20 1.77 -2.72
C ILE A 164 1.55 1.22 -4.10
N THR A 165 1.85 -0.08 -4.21
CA THR A 165 2.20 -0.68 -5.51
C THR A 165 1.00 -0.71 -6.45
N ARG A 166 -0.19 -0.98 -5.92
CA ARG A 166 -1.44 -0.97 -6.69
C ARG A 166 -1.82 0.44 -7.13
N ILE A 167 -1.65 1.44 -6.26
CA ILE A 167 -1.87 2.85 -6.60
C ILE A 167 -0.88 3.30 -7.69
N ALA A 168 0.41 2.97 -7.52
CA ALA A 168 1.44 3.36 -8.47
C ALA A 168 1.18 2.82 -9.88
N ASN A 169 0.80 1.55 -9.97
CA ASN A 169 0.39 0.90 -11.21
C ASN A 169 -0.85 1.56 -11.81
N ALA A 170 -1.91 1.72 -11.02
CA ALA A 170 -3.19 2.25 -11.48
C ALA A 170 -3.10 3.69 -12.02
N LEU A 171 -2.15 4.48 -11.50
CA LEU A 171 -1.93 5.87 -11.93
C LEU A 171 -0.80 6.02 -12.97
N GLY A 172 -0.15 4.91 -13.36
CA GLY A 172 0.89 4.92 -14.39
C GLY A 172 2.14 5.71 -13.98
N VAL A 173 2.56 5.59 -12.71
CA VAL A 173 3.68 6.39 -12.17
C VAL A 173 4.94 6.21 -13.05
N PRO A 174 5.53 7.30 -13.56
CA PRO A 174 6.71 7.20 -14.41
C PRO A 174 7.94 6.78 -13.58
N HIS A 175 8.77 5.91 -14.16
CA HIS A 175 10.02 5.47 -13.55
C HIS A 175 10.99 6.62 -13.30
N GLU A 176 11.73 6.52 -12.20
CA GLU A 176 12.85 7.42 -11.92
C GLU A 176 13.99 7.24 -12.94
N ILE A 177 14.21 5.99 -13.36
CA ILE A 177 15.25 5.61 -14.33
C ILE A 177 14.72 5.81 -15.76
N PRO A 178 15.43 6.56 -16.63
CA PRO A 178 15.05 6.78 -18.01
C PRO A 178 14.86 5.48 -18.82
N ALA A 179 13.89 5.49 -19.74
CA ALA A 179 13.55 4.32 -20.56
C ALA A 179 14.74 3.69 -21.33
N PRO A 180 15.68 4.47 -21.92
CA PRO A 180 16.83 3.88 -22.63
C PRO A 180 17.70 2.97 -21.73
N LEU A 181 17.87 3.35 -20.46
CA LEU A 181 18.66 2.55 -19.51
C LEU A 181 17.89 1.32 -19.03
N ARG A 182 16.55 1.40 -18.92
CA ARG A 182 15.70 0.28 -18.49
C ARG A 182 15.48 -0.77 -19.58
N ARG A 183 15.71 -0.43 -20.85
CA ARG A 183 15.51 -1.35 -21.99
C ARG A 183 16.33 -2.64 -21.89
N PHE A 184 17.51 -2.56 -21.26
CA PHE A 184 18.40 -3.69 -21.09
C PHE A 184 18.69 -3.90 -19.60
N GLU A 185 18.68 -5.16 -19.17
CA GLU A 185 18.90 -5.52 -17.77
C GLU A 185 20.23 -5.00 -17.22
N ALA A 186 21.31 -5.04 -18.01
CA ALA A 186 22.60 -4.48 -17.61
C ALA A 186 22.54 -2.96 -17.37
N GLY A 187 21.83 -2.23 -18.24
CA GLY A 187 21.63 -0.77 -18.09
C GLY A 187 20.79 -0.44 -16.86
N ARG A 188 19.70 -1.18 -16.64
CA ARG A 188 18.84 -1.05 -15.46
C ARG A 188 19.63 -1.26 -14.18
N ARG A 189 20.40 -2.36 -14.09
CA ARG A 189 21.23 -2.67 -12.92
C ARG A 189 22.32 -1.63 -12.69
N GLY A 190 22.97 -1.15 -13.76
CA GLY A 190 23.95 -0.08 -13.69
C GLY A 190 23.37 1.20 -13.10
N ALA A 191 22.19 1.61 -13.57
CA ALA A 191 21.48 2.79 -13.07
C ALA A 191 21.08 2.64 -11.59
N ILE A 192 20.51 1.48 -11.21
CA ILE A 192 20.14 1.20 -9.82
C ILE A 192 21.37 1.29 -8.90
N THR A 193 22.51 0.74 -9.31
CA THR A 193 23.73 0.77 -8.50
C THR A 193 24.34 2.16 -8.36
N LEU A 194 24.27 2.98 -9.41
CA LEU A 194 24.70 4.37 -9.31
C LEU A 194 23.79 5.12 -8.32
N LEU A 195 22.47 4.97 -8.47
CA LEU A 195 21.49 5.60 -7.58
C LEU A 195 21.63 5.11 -6.14
N SER A 196 21.90 3.83 -5.90
CA SER A 196 22.04 3.30 -4.54
C SER A 196 23.25 3.87 -3.82
N ARG A 197 24.37 4.07 -4.52
CA ARG A 197 25.55 4.75 -3.96
C ARG A 197 25.24 6.20 -3.60
N LEU A 198 24.51 6.93 -4.45
CA LEU A 198 24.09 8.30 -4.16
C LEU A 198 23.13 8.35 -2.97
N THR A 199 22.17 7.43 -2.90
CA THR A 199 21.22 7.31 -1.78
C THR A 199 21.93 7.01 -0.48
N ALA A 200 22.89 6.08 -0.46
CA ALA A 200 23.65 5.73 0.74
C ALA A 200 24.47 6.90 1.33
N ILE A 201 24.82 7.89 0.50
CA ILE A 201 25.55 9.09 0.93
C ILE A 201 24.59 10.21 1.36
N SER A 202 23.41 10.28 0.77
CA SER A 202 22.52 11.45 0.86
C SER A 202 21.29 11.26 1.73
N VAL A 203 20.95 10.02 2.09
CA VAL A 203 19.77 9.67 2.89
C VAL A 203 20.24 8.89 4.11
N ASP A 204 19.90 9.39 5.30
CA ASP A 204 20.09 8.63 6.53
C ASP A 204 19.05 7.49 6.58
N LEU A 205 19.53 6.25 6.57
CA LEU A 205 18.71 5.05 6.61
C LEU A 205 18.67 4.39 8.00
N SER A 206 19.29 5.01 9.00
CA SER A 206 19.26 4.54 10.39
C SER A 206 17.89 4.76 11.02
N GLU A 207 17.58 3.97 12.05
CA GLU A 207 16.36 4.14 12.84
C GLU A 207 16.33 5.53 13.48
N ARG A 208 15.17 6.19 13.42
CA ARG A 208 14.99 7.54 13.97
C ARG A 208 13.54 7.83 14.33
N PRO A 209 13.26 8.72 15.30
CA PRO A 209 11.90 9.08 15.67
C PRO A 209 11.11 9.66 14.49
N VAL A 210 9.83 9.29 14.41
CA VAL A 210 8.87 9.88 13.48
C VAL A 210 7.78 10.52 14.33
N PRO A 211 7.49 11.83 14.15
CA PRO A 211 6.44 12.50 14.92
C PRO A 211 5.09 11.79 14.76
N GLY A 212 4.38 11.59 15.87
CA GLY A 212 3.11 10.87 15.89
C GLY A 212 2.25 11.20 17.10
N ARG A 213 1.03 10.65 17.11
CA ARG A 213 0.11 10.64 18.26
C ARG A 213 0.64 9.73 19.38
N SER A 214 0.17 9.93 20.62
CA SER A 214 0.42 8.97 21.69
C SER A 214 -0.28 7.63 21.40
N PRO A 215 0.18 6.49 21.94
CA PRO A 215 -0.47 5.20 21.74
C PRO A 215 -1.98 5.22 22.06
N GLU A 216 -2.38 5.89 23.15
CA GLU A 216 -3.77 6.02 23.57
C GLU A 216 -4.58 6.85 22.57
N GLU A 217 -4.00 7.94 22.06
CA GLU A 217 -4.64 8.78 21.05
C GLU A 217 -4.82 8.04 19.72
N VAL A 218 -3.84 7.22 19.32
CA VAL A 218 -3.91 6.40 18.10
C VAL A 218 -5.04 5.40 18.22
N PHE A 219 -5.08 4.60 19.28
CA PHE A 219 -6.11 3.57 19.42
C PHE A 219 -7.50 4.18 19.54
N ALA A 220 -7.67 5.24 20.34
CA ALA A 220 -8.95 5.93 20.48
C ALA A 220 -9.42 6.54 19.14
N ALA A 221 -8.51 7.03 18.30
CA ALA A 221 -8.85 7.53 16.97
C ALA A 221 -9.22 6.39 16.01
N PHE A 222 -8.54 5.25 16.09
CA PHE A 222 -8.89 4.05 15.34
C PHE A 222 -10.30 3.55 15.71
N GLU A 223 -10.63 3.46 17.00
CA GLU A 223 -11.97 3.08 17.46
C GLU A 223 -13.05 4.04 16.94
N ARG A 224 -12.84 5.35 17.07
CA ARG A 224 -13.77 6.36 16.53
C ARG A 224 -13.95 6.21 15.03
N LEU A 225 -12.88 5.95 14.28
CA LEU A 225 -12.95 5.80 12.83
C LEU A 225 -13.82 4.60 12.43
N PHE A 226 -13.58 3.42 13.00
CA PHE A 226 -14.31 2.21 12.62
C PHE A 226 -15.73 2.15 13.19
N LEU A 227 -15.88 2.41 14.49
CA LEU A 227 -17.17 2.22 15.17
C LEU A 227 -18.12 3.40 14.96
N GLN A 228 -17.62 4.64 14.92
CA GLN A 228 -18.47 5.83 14.84
C GLN A 228 -18.55 6.39 13.41
N HIS A 229 -17.40 6.62 12.78
CA HIS A 229 -17.37 7.25 11.47
C HIS A 229 -17.78 6.28 10.35
N LEU A 230 -17.23 5.06 10.33
CA LEU A 230 -17.64 4.01 9.39
C LEU A 230 -18.89 3.27 9.85
N GLY A 231 -19.23 3.31 11.14
CA GLY A 231 -20.44 2.69 11.69
C GLY A 231 -20.40 1.17 11.60
N PHE A 232 -19.21 0.58 11.68
CA PHE A 232 -19.04 -0.86 11.75
C PHE A 232 -19.35 -1.34 13.18
N ALA A 233 -19.84 -2.57 13.30
CA ALA A 233 -20.25 -3.14 14.57
C ALA A 233 -19.05 -3.47 15.46
N GLU A 234 -17.93 -3.84 14.85
CA GLU A 234 -16.73 -4.32 15.55
C GLU A 234 -15.46 -3.72 14.94
N LEU A 235 -14.37 -3.74 15.71
CA LEU A 235 -13.05 -3.37 15.22
C LEU A 235 -12.48 -4.48 14.32
N PRO A 236 -11.56 -4.14 13.39
CA PRO A 236 -10.86 -5.15 12.61
C PRO A 236 -10.14 -6.16 13.53
N PRO A 237 -10.28 -7.47 13.29
CA PRO A 237 -9.59 -8.47 14.11
C PRO A 237 -8.07 -8.37 13.91
N GLY A 238 -7.34 -8.60 14.98
CA GLY A 238 -5.90 -8.46 15.10
C GLY A 238 -5.42 -7.03 15.33
N CYS A 239 -6.32 -6.03 15.37
CA CYS A 239 -5.92 -4.62 15.48
C CYS A 239 -5.19 -4.30 16.79
N ARG A 240 -5.47 -5.02 17.88
CA ARG A 240 -4.77 -4.85 19.17
C ARG A 240 -3.28 -5.09 19.09
N HIS A 241 -2.81 -5.96 18.18
CA HIS A 241 -1.38 -6.18 17.98
C HIS A 241 -0.65 -4.93 17.48
N LEU A 242 -1.35 -3.99 16.83
CA LEU A 242 -0.76 -2.73 16.35
C LEU A 242 -0.31 -1.81 17.49
N GLU A 243 -0.85 -1.97 18.70
CA GLU A 243 -0.45 -1.21 19.89
C GLU A 243 1.04 -1.44 20.25
N SER A 244 1.62 -2.57 19.82
CA SER A 244 3.05 -2.86 20.00
C SER A 244 3.96 -1.97 19.15
N CYS A 245 3.42 -1.27 18.14
CA CYS A 245 4.17 -0.41 17.22
C CYS A 245 3.41 0.92 16.97
N PRO A 246 3.28 1.79 17.99
CA PRO A 246 2.36 2.94 17.94
C PRO A 246 2.66 3.94 16.82
N GLU A 247 3.92 4.22 16.49
CA GLU A 247 4.22 5.16 15.39
C GLU A 247 3.89 4.57 14.02
N ILE A 248 4.11 3.27 13.82
CA ILE A 248 3.74 2.57 12.59
C ILE A 248 2.21 2.52 12.49
N PHE A 249 1.54 2.22 13.60
CA PHE A 249 0.10 2.23 13.68
C PHE A 249 -0.47 3.62 13.36
N ASP A 250 0.09 4.70 13.92
CA ASP A 250 -0.32 6.06 13.62
C ASP A 250 -0.15 6.40 12.13
N GLY A 251 0.98 5.99 11.53
CA GLY A 251 1.22 6.16 10.10
C GLY A 251 0.12 5.52 9.26
N HIS A 252 -0.18 4.24 9.51
CA HIS A 252 -1.28 3.54 8.84
C HIS A 252 -2.63 4.22 9.11
N LEU A 253 -2.95 4.54 10.36
CA LEU A 253 -4.22 5.15 10.74
C LEU A 253 -4.44 6.48 10.02
N ARG A 254 -3.44 7.36 9.92
CA ARG A 254 -3.55 8.63 9.17
C ARG A 254 -3.91 8.40 7.71
N THR A 255 -3.31 7.38 7.09
CA THR A 255 -3.61 7.00 5.72
C THR A 255 -5.03 6.43 5.58
N ILE A 256 -5.49 5.64 6.55
CA ILE A 256 -6.87 5.11 6.57
C ILE A 256 -7.88 6.25 6.78
N GLU A 257 -7.66 7.14 7.74
CA GLU A 257 -8.48 8.34 7.99
C GLU A 257 -8.63 9.15 6.69
N LYS A 258 -7.54 9.38 5.95
CA LYS A 258 -7.61 10.06 4.66
C LYS A 258 -8.39 9.27 3.63
N ALA A 259 -8.17 7.96 3.50
CA ALA A 259 -8.87 7.12 2.53
C ALA A 259 -10.39 7.16 2.72
N VAL A 260 -10.83 7.18 3.97
CA VAL A 260 -12.25 7.27 4.33
C VAL A 260 -12.82 8.66 4.02
N CYS A 261 -12.06 9.74 4.21
CA CYS A 261 -12.54 11.11 3.99
C CYS A 261 -12.54 11.56 2.52
N VAL A 262 -11.73 10.95 1.65
CA VAL A 262 -11.62 11.40 0.25
C VAL A 262 -12.72 10.88 -0.67
N LEU A 263 -13.48 9.88 -0.24
CA LEU A 263 -14.64 9.35 -0.96
C LEU A 263 -15.93 9.63 -0.20
N PRO A 264 -17.07 9.78 -0.91
CA PRO A 264 -18.38 9.60 -0.30
C PRO A 264 -18.44 8.25 0.43
N ARG A 265 -19.01 8.25 1.65
CA ARG A 265 -19.01 7.07 2.53
C ARG A 265 -19.65 5.84 1.88
N ASP A 266 -20.73 6.00 1.14
CA ASP A 266 -21.38 4.91 0.41
C ASP A 266 -20.43 4.27 -0.61
N ARG A 267 -19.69 5.09 -1.38
CA ARG A 267 -18.69 4.60 -2.32
C ARG A 267 -17.51 3.92 -1.61
N PHE A 268 -17.03 4.47 -0.50
CA PHE A 268 -15.98 3.84 0.29
C PHE A 268 -16.40 2.44 0.76
N VAL A 269 -17.63 2.29 1.29
CA VAL A 269 -18.16 1.00 1.75
C VAL A 269 -18.37 0.02 0.58
N ARG A 270 -18.85 0.47 -0.58
CA ARG A 270 -18.96 -0.40 -1.78
C ARG A 270 -17.58 -0.87 -2.26
N VAL A 271 -16.57 0.01 -2.27
CA VAL A 271 -15.18 -0.37 -2.56
C VAL A 271 -14.67 -1.36 -1.51
N GLY A 272 -14.94 -1.11 -0.23
CA GLY A 272 -14.64 -2.00 0.89
C GLY A 272 -15.19 -3.41 0.69
N LEU A 273 -16.46 -3.53 0.30
CA LEU A 273 -17.13 -4.79 -0.01
C LEU A 273 -16.45 -5.52 -1.18
N VAL A 274 -16.22 -4.83 -2.30
CA VAL A 274 -15.58 -5.42 -3.49
C VAL A 274 -14.18 -5.93 -3.16
N VAL A 275 -13.34 -5.10 -2.53
CA VAL A 275 -11.99 -5.50 -2.14
C VAL A 275 -12.04 -6.65 -1.15
N GLY A 276 -12.86 -6.54 -0.10
CA GLY A 276 -13.01 -7.56 0.94
C GLY A 276 -13.42 -8.92 0.36
N LYS A 277 -14.38 -8.95 -0.57
CA LYS A 277 -14.80 -10.18 -1.25
C LYS A 277 -13.68 -10.79 -2.09
N LEU A 278 -12.97 -9.98 -2.86
CA LEU A 278 -11.89 -10.42 -3.74
C LEU A 278 -10.67 -10.93 -2.96
N THR A 279 -10.41 -10.37 -1.77
CA THR A 279 -9.30 -10.77 -0.90
C THR A 279 -9.70 -11.78 0.17
N GLY A 280 -10.97 -12.18 0.23
CA GLY A 280 -11.53 -13.08 1.26
C GLY A 280 -11.44 -12.54 2.68
N SER A 281 -11.46 -11.22 2.86
CA SER A 281 -11.60 -10.63 4.18
C SER A 281 -13.05 -10.77 4.64
N ALA A 282 -13.29 -11.68 5.58
CA ALA A 282 -14.62 -11.86 6.19
C ALA A 282 -15.10 -10.55 6.83
N TYR A 283 -14.25 -9.91 7.63
CA TYR A 283 -14.53 -8.63 8.29
C TYR A 283 -15.07 -7.56 7.32
N PHE A 284 -14.31 -7.19 6.28
CA PHE A 284 -14.78 -6.17 5.34
C PHE A 284 -16.02 -6.62 4.55
N THR A 285 -16.11 -7.90 4.21
CA THR A 285 -17.28 -8.42 3.48
C THR A 285 -18.54 -8.29 4.34
N GLU A 286 -18.50 -8.70 5.60
CA GLU A 286 -19.63 -8.71 6.52
C GLU A 286 -20.01 -7.31 6.97
N GLU A 287 -19.05 -6.51 7.44
CA GLU A 287 -19.31 -5.14 7.90
C GLU A 287 -19.86 -4.25 6.79
N CYS A 288 -19.27 -4.32 5.58
CA CYS A 288 -19.77 -3.52 4.46
C CYS A 288 -21.14 -4.02 3.99
N SER A 289 -21.36 -5.35 3.92
CA SER A 289 -22.66 -5.90 3.53
C SER A 289 -23.77 -5.49 4.50
N ARG A 290 -23.49 -5.56 5.82
CA ARG A 290 -24.45 -5.12 6.85
C ARG A 290 -24.78 -3.64 6.71
N TRP A 291 -23.75 -2.80 6.60
CA TRP A 291 -23.91 -1.35 6.47
C TRP A 291 -24.74 -0.96 5.24
N LEU A 292 -24.54 -1.66 4.11
CA LEU A 292 -25.27 -1.47 2.86
C LEU A 292 -26.72 -1.96 2.97
N ALA A 293 -26.94 -3.12 3.58
CA ALA A 293 -28.28 -3.71 3.76
C ALA A 293 -29.20 -2.82 4.61
N GLU A 294 -28.67 -2.21 5.68
CA GLU A 294 -29.39 -1.21 6.51
C GLU A 294 -29.88 0.01 5.71
N ARG A 295 -29.28 0.24 4.54
CA ARG A 295 -29.58 1.36 3.62
C ARG A 295 -30.24 0.89 2.33
N GLY A 296 -30.73 -0.34 2.29
CA GLY A 296 -31.48 -0.90 1.17
C GLY A 296 -30.64 -1.22 -0.07
N ALA A 297 -29.31 -1.34 0.06
CA ALA A 297 -28.43 -1.73 -1.05
C ALA A 297 -28.03 -3.21 -0.94
N ASP A 298 -28.16 -3.95 -2.04
CA ASP A 298 -27.77 -5.36 -2.11
C ASP A 298 -26.28 -5.53 -2.41
N ALA A 299 -25.59 -6.26 -1.52
CA ALA A 299 -24.19 -6.62 -1.67
C ALA A 299 -23.92 -7.44 -2.94
N ALA A 300 -24.84 -8.34 -3.32
CA ALA A 300 -24.69 -9.16 -4.51
C ALA A 300 -24.73 -8.32 -5.79
N GLU A 301 -25.63 -7.34 -5.87
CA GLU A 301 -25.70 -6.39 -6.98
C GLU A 301 -24.43 -5.54 -7.10
N ILE A 302 -23.88 -5.08 -5.96
CA ILE A 302 -22.63 -4.29 -5.94
C ILE A 302 -21.45 -5.12 -6.44
N ILE A 303 -21.35 -6.39 -6.02
CA ILE A 303 -20.31 -7.30 -6.49
C ILE A 303 -20.48 -7.55 -8.00
N ALA A 304 -21.69 -7.86 -8.46
CA ALA A 304 -21.99 -8.07 -9.89
C ALA A 304 -21.71 -6.79 -10.73
N ALA A 305 -21.98 -5.61 -10.19
CA ALA A 305 -21.66 -4.34 -10.83
C ALA A 305 -20.15 -4.14 -11.03
N SER A 306 -19.31 -4.60 -10.09
CA SER A 306 -17.85 -4.60 -10.26
C SER A 306 -17.36 -5.50 -11.42
N GLU A 307 -18.20 -6.45 -11.84
CA GLU A 307 -17.97 -7.39 -12.95
C GLU A 307 -18.63 -6.93 -14.26
N GLY A 308 -19.35 -5.80 -14.23
CA GLY A 308 -20.10 -5.28 -15.37
C GLY A 308 -21.50 -5.86 -15.57
N ALA A 309 -22.00 -6.67 -14.62
CA ALA A 309 -23.26 -7.41 -14.75
C ALA A 309 -24.42 -6.92 -13.84
N GLY A 310 -24.28 -5.76 -13.17
CA GLY A 310 -25.32 -5.19 -12.28
C GLY A 310 -26.21 -4.13 -12.95
N ALA A 311 -27.53 -4.23 -12.82
CA ALA A 311 -28.49 -3.32 -13.46
C ALA A 311 -28.86 -2.08 -12.62
N GLY A 312 -28.67 -2.11 -11.29
CA GLY A 312 -29.24 -1.10 -10.36
C GLY A 312 -28.39 0.15 -10.07
N LEU A 313 -27.10 0.18 -10.46
CA LEU A 313 -26.21 1.31 -10.17
C LEU A 313 -26.05 2.28 -11.36
N PRO A 314 -25.77 3.57 -11.12
CA PRO A 314 -25.33 4.48 -12.17
C PRO A 314 -24.03 4.00 -12.83
N ASP A 315 -23.84 4.29 -14.11
CA ASP A 315 -22.64 3.85 -14.85
C ASP A 315 -21.34 4.37 -14.23
N ALA A 316 -21.36 5.59 -13.68
CA ALA A 316 -20.22 6.14 -12.96
C ALA A 316 -19.80 5.26 -11.76
N GLU A 317 -20.77 4.74 -11.00
CA GLU A 317 -20.50 3.86 -9.87
C GLU A 317 -19.99 2.49 -10.35
N LYS A 318 -20.58 1.92 -11.41
CA LYS A 318 -20.09 0.65 -11.99
C LYS A 318 -18.63 0.77 -12.43
N LEU A 319 -18.26 1.86 -13.10
CA LEU A 319 -16.88 2.11 -13.52
C LEU A 319 -15.94 2.29 -12.32
N CYS A 320 -16.37 2.97 -11.25
CA CYS A 320 -15.58 3.07 -10.02
C CYS A 320 -15.34 1.70 -9.38
N LEU A 321 -16.37 0.84 -9.31
CA LEU A 321 -16.26 -0.50 -8.72
C LEU A 321 -15.40 -1.44 -9.58
N ARG A 322 -15.55 -1.37 -10.91
CA ARG A 322 -14.68 -2.09 -11.85
C ARG A 322 -13.23 -1.64 -11.71
N PHE A 323 -12.98 -0.33 -11.59
CA PHE A 323 -11.63 0.18 -11.35
C PHE A 323 -11.04 -0.31 -10.03
N ALA A 324 -11.82 -0.32 -8.93
CA ALA A 324 -11.39 -0.86 -7.65
C ALA A 324 -11.07 -2.37 -7.71
N ARG A 325 -11.87 -3.13 -8.46
CA ARG A 325 -11.61 -4.55 -8.77
C ARG A 325 -10.32 -4.73 -9.55
N ASP A 326 -10.17 -4.03 -10.67
CA ASP A 326 -8.98 -4.09 -11.53
C ASP A 326 -7.72 -3.71 -10.73
N LEU A 327 -7.79 -2.68 -9.87
CA LEU A 327 -6.70 -2.26 -9.00
C LEU A 327 -6.33 -3.35 -7.99
N THR A 328 -7.32 -4.09 -7.47
CA THR A 328 -7.12 -5.17 -6.50
C THR A 328 -6.44 -6.38 -7.13
N LEU A 329 -6.95 -6.84 -8.27
CA LEU A 329 -6.53 -8.10 -8.91
C LEU A 329 -5.36 -7.92 -9.88
N HIS A 330 -5.39 -6.85 -10.67
CA HIS A 330 -4.57 -6.69 -11.87
C HIS A 330 -4.10 -5.24 -12.07
N SER A 331 -3.74 -4.51 -11.01
CA SER A 331 -3.39 -3.08 -11.12
C SER A 331 -2.40 -2.74 -12.24
N HIS A 332 -1.44 -3.61 -12.54
CA HIS A 332 -0.43 -3.46 -13.59
C HIS A 332 -0.99 -3.45 -15.02
N THR A 333 -2.24 -3.89 -15.24
CA THR A 333 -2.90 -3.86 -16.55
C THR A 333 -3.73 -2.59 -16.76
N ILE A 334 -3.91 -1.77 -15.72
CA ILE A 334 -4.60 -0.49 -15.82
C ILE A 334 -3.75 0.44 -16.68
N GLY A 335 -4.29 0.84 -17.82
CA GLY A 335 -3.70 1.82 -18.72
C GLY A 335 -4.48 3.13 -18.74
N ALA A 336 -3.98 4.10 -19.52
CA ALA A 336 -4.64 5.39 -19.71
C ALA A 336 -6.12 5.26 -20.13
N HIS A 337 -6.47 4.25 -20.94
CA HIS A 337 -7.84 3.99 -21.37
C HIS A 337 -8.83 3.80 -20.20
N ARG A 338 -8.42 3.12 -19.11
CA ARG A 338 -9.27 2.96 -17.91
C ARG A 338 -9.51 4.30 -17.20
N ILE A 339 -8.52 5.18 -17.22
CA ILE A 339 -8.63 6.52 -16.65
C ILE A 339 -9.56 7.38 -17.50
N ASP A 340 -9.49 7.24 -18.83
CA ASP A 340 -10.37 7.96 -19.76
C ASP A 340 -11.84 7.49 -19.66
N GLU A 341 -12.09 6.20 -19.39
CA GLU A 341 -13.42 5.70 -19.05
C GLU A 341 -13.99 6.43 -17.82
N LEU A 342 -13.21 6.56 -16.74
CA LEU A 342 -13.64 7.30 -15.53
C LEU A 342 -13.89 8.78 -15.82
N ARG A 343 -13.07 9.41 -16.67
CA ARG A 343 -13.29 10.80 -17.11
C ARG A 343 -14.57 10.96 -17.92
N SER A 344 -14.92 9.98 -18.76
CA SER A 344 -16.13 10.04 -19.60
C SER A 344 -17.43 10.08 -18.80
N VAL A 345 -17.41 9.62 -17.55
CA VAL A 345 -18.52 9.70 -16.60
C VAL A 345 -18.36 10.84 -15.58
N GLY A 346 -17.47 11.80 -15.86
CA GLY A 346 -17.34 13.06 -15.14
C GLY A 346 -16.37 13.05 -13.95
N LEU A 347 -15.58 11.99 -13.73
CA LEU A 347 -14.57 12.03 -12.66
C LEU A 347 -13.40 12.93 -13.06
N SER A 348 -13.07 13.88 -12.18
CA SER A 348 -11.84 14.66 -12.28
C SER A 348 -10.61 13.82 -11.92
N ASP A 349 -9.42 14.24 -12.36
CA ASP A 349 -8.15 13.59 -11.98
C ASP A 349 -7.97 13.47 -10.45
N GLY A 350 -8.47 14.45 -9.70
CA GLY A 350 -8.44 14.39 -8.24
C GLY A 350 -9.37 13.31 -7.70
N ALA A 351 -10.58 13.16 -8.25
CA ALA A 351 -11.50 12.10 -7.85
C ALA A 351 -11.00 10.70 -8.24
N ILE A 352 -10.30 10.58 -9.37
CA ILE A 352 -9.63 9.34 -9.78
C ILE A 352 -8.49 8.99 -8.83
N LEU A 353 -7.70 9.99 -8.41
CA LEU A 353 -6.67 9.82 -7.38
C LEU A 353 -7.30 9.36 -6.05
N ASP A 354 -8.39 9.99 -5.62
CA ASP A 354 -9.11 9.63 -4.39
C ASP A 354 -9.62 8.18 -4.43
N LEU A 355 -10.18 7.75 -5.57
CA LEU A 355 -10.62 6.37 -5.78
C LEU A 355 -9.45 5.39 -5.75
N ALA A 356 -8.38 5.66 -6.50
CA ALA A 356 -7.19 4.80 -6.52
C ALA A 356 -6.57 4.68 -5.13
N PHE A 357 -6.44 5.80 -4.43
CA PHE A 357 -5.91 5.86 -3.08
C PHE A 357 -6.76 5.04 -2.10
N ALA A 358 -8.07 5.26 -2.05
CA ALA A 358 -8.96 4.52 -1.16
C ALA A 358 -8.95 3.01 -1.46
N SER A 359 -9.06 2.60 -2.72
CA SER A 359 -9.01 1.19 -3.11
C SER A 359 -7.66 0.54 -2.76
N GLY A 360 -6.54 1.27 -2.93
CA GLY A 360 -5.21 0.82 -2.52
C GLY A 360 -5.09 0.67 -1.01
N VAL A 361 -5.56 1.65 -0.23
CA VAL A 361 -5.50 1.60 1.23
C VAL A 361 -6.32 0.43 1.77
N VAL A 362 -7.54 0.19 1.27
CA VAL A 362 -8.33 -0.99 1.65
C VAL A 362 -7.57 -2.29 1.34
N ASN A 363 -6.87 -2.37 0.19
CA ASN A 363 -6.02 -3.52 -0.14
C ASN A 363 -4.87 -3.75 0.86
N GLY A 364 -4.35 -2.68 1.47
CA GLY A 364 -3.40 -2.77 2.57
C GLY A 364 -4.04 -3.27 3.86
N ILE A 365 -5.18 -2.67 4.26
CA ILE A 365 -5.88 -3.01 5.51
C ILE A 365 -6.29 -4.50 5.51
N VAL A 366 -6.91 -5.00 4.44
CA VAL A 366 -7.36 -6.41 4.40
C VAL A 366 -6.22 -7.40 4.55
N ARG A 367 -4.99 -7.03 4.13
CA ARG A 367 -3.79 -7.87 4.27
C ARG A 367 -3.16 -7.75 5.65
N LEU A 368 -3.26 -6.57 6.27
CA LEU A 368 -2.93 -6.38 7.68
C LEU A 368 -3.83 -7.29 8.54
N ILE A 369 -5.14 -7.29 8.30
CA ILE A 369 -6.10 -8.16 8.98
C ILE A 369 -5.77 -9.64 8.75
N ALA A 370 -5.56 -10.07 7.50
CA ALA A 370 -5.28 -11.46 7.18
C ALA A 370 -4.02 -12.01 7.89
N ALA A 371 -3.04 -11.15 8.15
CA ALA A 371 -1.79 -11.52 8.80
C ALA A 371 -1.79 -11.36 10.33
N LEU A 372 -2.74 -10.61 10.91
CA LEU A 372 -2.81 -10.35 12.35
C LEU A 372 -3.99 -11.03 13.05
N ALA A 373 -5.14 -11.18 12.38
CA ALA A 373 -6.33 -11.78 12.99
C ALA A 373 -6.11 -13.20 13.53
N PRO A 374 -5.33 -14.08 12.88
CA PRO A 374 -5.08 -15.42 13.42
C PRO A 374 -4.30 -15.44 14.74
N LEU A 375 -3.61 -14.34 15.09
CA LEU A 375 -2.81 -14.23 16.32
C LEU A 375 -3.65 -13.91 17.57
N GLU A 376 -4.94 -13.57 17.43
CA GLU A 376 -5.82 -13.30 18.59
C GLU A 376 -6.22 -14.57 19.35
N ARG A 377 -5.95 -15.75 18.77
CA ARG A 377 -6.29 -17.06 19.33
C ARG A 377 -5.12 -17.76 20.03
N ASP A 378 -3.92 -17.19 19.92
CA ASP A 378 -2.71 -17.56 20.66
C ASP A 378 -2.62 -16.74 21.95
#